data_AF-A0A0F9D202-F1
#
_entry.id   AF-A0A0F9D202-F1
#
_cell.length_a   1.000
_cell.length_b   1.000
_cell.length_c   1.000
_cell.angle_alpha   90.00
_cell.angle_beta   90.00
_cell.angle_gamma   90.00
#
_symmetry.space_group_name_H-M   'P 1'
#
loop_
_entity.id
_entity.type
_entity.pdbx_description
1 polymer ?
#
loop_
_entity_poly.entity_id
_entity_poly.type
_entity_poly.pdbx_seq_one_letter_code
_entity_poly.pdbx_strand_id
1 'polypeptide(L)'
;MAGTRQLASRREQERIRLANPFTDEEWGLIKAAQKDFWTFLTTVYAASFEGEMFLYSDGSFGPFALGQVHHMWADKIGGCQYKDTDGDKKGPYSRWRIMAPRLHLKSTVLGRGYIFWRFFSEGQDVDALYFDYKKPLAEEHVTILKRDIEKNPFCRFWTDNNPTATSIIDFMVAFRESARKVPEGTSDAERKKIPIEDLLWRAECEAEGILAATRGRHPKIVICDDI
;
A
#
# COMPACT_ATOMS: atom_id res chain seq x y z
N MET A 1 -22.62 -14.49 13.92
CA MET A 1 -21.52 -13.61 13.47
C MET A 1 -20.10 -14.14 13.76
N ALA A 2 -19.86 -14.90 14.84
CA ALA A 2 -18.52 -15.45 15.13
C ALA A 2 -18.01 -16.49 14.10
N GLY A 3 -18.91 -17.31 13.53
CA GLY A 3 -18.53 -18.36 12.57
C GLY A 3 -17.95 -17.84 11.24
N THR A 4 -18.43 -16.69 10.75
CA THR A 4 -17.98 -16.11 9.47
C THR A 4 -16.57 -15.54 9.55
N ARG A 5 -16.21 -14.89 10.67
CA ARG A 5 -14.85 -14.39 10.92
C ARG A 5 -13.84 -15.51 11.09
N GLN A 6 -14.20 -16.58 11.81
CA GLN A 6 -13.31 -17.74 11.97
C GLN A 6 -13.05 -18.46 10.64
N LEU A 7 -14.06 -18.57 9.77
CA LEU A 7 -13.89 -19.14 8.43
C LEU A 7 -13.01 -18.26 7.52
N ALA A 8 -13.19 -16.94 7.55
CA ALA A 8 -12.37 -16.00 6.79
C ALA A 8 -10.90 -16.05 7.24
N SER A 9 -10.66 -16.03 8.56
CA SER A 9 -9.32 -16.13 9.14
C SER A 9 -8.61 -17.45 8.78
N ARG A 10 -9.33 -18.58 8.76
CA ARG A 10 -8.75 -19.87 8.36
C ARG A 10 -8.37 -19.90 6.88
N ARG A 11 -9.23 -19.40 5.99
CA ARG A 11 -8.93 -19.31 4.54
C ARG A 11 -7.71 -18.45 4.28
N GLU A 12 -7.59 -17.35 5.00
CA GLU A 12 -6.46 -16.43 4.87
C GLU A 12 -5.15 -17.05 5.33
N GLN A 13 -5.17 -17.77 6.46
CA GLN A 13 -4.01 -18.52 6.93
C GLN A 13 -3.60 -19.64 5.95
N GLU A 14 -4.57 -20.31 5.32
CA GLU A 14 -4.32 -21.33 4.32
C GLU A 14 -3.73 -20.74 3.02
N ARG A 15 -4.26 -19.61 2.55
CA ARG A 15 -3.71 -18.82 1.43
C ARG A 15 -2.24 -18.48 1.65
N ILE A 16 -1.94 -17.89 2.81
CA ILE A 16 -0.59 -17.49 3.20
C ILE A 16 0.34 -18.70 3.37
N ARG A 17 -0.17 -19.84 3.84
CA ARG A 17 0.60 -21.08 3.97
C ARG A 17 0.97 -21.68 2.61
N LEU A 18 0.06 -21.62 1.64
CA LEU A 18 0.26 -22.17 0.30
C LEU A 18 1.01 -21.23 -0.64
N ALA A 19 1.12 -19.94 -0.30
CA ALA A 19 1.84 -18.96 -1.09
C ALA A 19 3.34 -19.27 -1.16
N ASN A 20 3.89 -19.26 -2.39
CA ASN A 20 5.31 -19.42 -2.64
C ASN A 20 6.11 -18.23 -2.09
N PRO A 21 7.33 -18.46 -1.54
CA PRO A 21 8.26 -17.39 -1.21
C PRO A 21 8.48 -16.41 -2.36
N PHE A 22 8.91 -15.19 -2.05
CA PHE A 22 9.37 -14.25 -3.09
C PHE A 22 10.63 -14.79 -3.78
N THR A 23 10.68 -14.66 -5.10
CA THR A 23 11.91 -14.91 -5.87
C THR A 23 12.95 -13.82 -5.58
N ASP A 24 14.19 -14.07 -6.00
CA ASP A 24 15.29 -13.12 -5.85
C ASP A 24 15.01 -11.80 -6.59
N GLU A 25 14.40 -11.89 -7.78
CA GLU A 25 13.99 -10.74 -8.58
C GLU A 25 12.88 -9.94 -7.90
N GLU A 26 11.83 -10.62 -7.41
CA GLU A 26 10.77 -9.98 -6.64
C GLU A 26 11.33 -9.29 -5.40
N TRP A 27 12.31 -9.90 -4.72
CA TRP A 27 12.92 -9.28 -3.54
C TRP A 27 13.74 -8.03 -3.87
N GLY A 28 14.49 -8.06 -4.98
CA GLY A 28 15.17 -6.88 -5.49
C GLY A 28 14.19 -5.73 -5.75
N LEU A 29 13.07 -6.04 -6.39
CA LEU A 29 11.99 -5.09 -6.66
C LEU A 29 11.35 -4.57 -5.38
N ILE A 30 11.01 -5.44 -4.43
CA ILE A 30 10.43 -5.04 -3.13
C ILE A 30 11.37 -4.08 -2.40
N LYS A 31 12.66 -4.41 -2.26
CA LYS A 31 13.61 -3.53 -1.57
C LYS A 31 13.84 -2.20 -2.30
N ALA A 32 13.74 -2.18 -3.64
CA ALA A 32 13.80 -0.94 -4.41
C ALA A 32 12.54 -0.08 -4.20
N ALA A 33 11.36 -0.69 -4.31
CA ALA A 33 10.07 -0.03 -4.10
C ALA A 33 9.89 0.47 -2.65
N GLN A 34 10.44 -0.23 -1.66
CA GLN A 34 10.44 0.27 -0.28
C GLN A 34 11.26 1.56 -0.11
N LYS A 35 12.30 1.76 -0.92
CA LYS A 35 13.17 2.94 -0.83
C LYS A 35 12.68 4.11 -1.69
N ASP A 36 11.99 3.81 -2.78
CA ASP A 36 11.64 4.80 -3.79
C ASP A 36 10.16 4.72 -4.17
N PHE A 37 9.45 5.83 -3.98
CA PHE A 37 8.02 5.88 -4.20
C PHE A 37 7.65 5.77 -5.68
N TRP A 38 8.45 6.34 -6.59
CA TRP A 38 8.21 6.21 -8.02
C TRP A 38 8.32 4.75 -8.47
N THR A 39 9.40 4.07 -8.07
CA THR A 39 9.61 2.64 -8.31
C THR A 39 8.42 1.85 -7.78
N PHE A 40 7.94 2.13 -6.56
CA PHE A 40 6.74 1.49 -6.01
C PHE A 40 5.52 1.69 -6.92
N LEU A 41 5.23 2.91 -7.36
CA LEU A 41 4.08 3.21 -8.20
C LEU A 41 4.10 2.46 -9.53
N THR A 42 5.27 2.39 -10.18
CA THR A 42 5.41 1.78 -11.52
C THR A 42 5.62 0.27 -11.50
N THR A 43 5.86 -0.32 -10.33
CA THR A 43 6.11 -1.76 -10.20
C THR A 43 5.07 -2.42 -9.29
N VAL A 44 5.18 -2.21 -7.98
CA VAL A 44 4.32 -2.82 -6.98
C VAL A 44 2.88 -2.36 -7.14
N TYR A 45 2.61 -1.05 -7.14
CA TYR A 45 1.22 -0.57 -7.23
C TYR A 45 0.63 -0.85 -8.61
N ALA A 46 1.42 -0.74 -9.68
CA ALA A 46 1.02 -1.11 -11.03
C ALA A 46 0.54 -2.57 -11.13
N ALA A 47 1.16 -3.49 -10.38
CA ALA A 47 0.75 -4.90 -10.34
C ALA A 47 -0.65 -5.12 -9.75
N SER A 48 -1.18 -4.16 -8.97
CA SER A 48 -2.60 -4.20 -8.57
C SER A 48 -3.53 -4.04 -9.77
N PHE A 49 -3.10 -3.47 -10.89
CA PHE A 49 -3.95 -3.17 -12.05
C PHE A 49 -3.67 -4.09 -13.25
N GLU A 50 -2.95 -5.19 -13.05
CA GLU A 50 -2.61 -6.10 -14.13
C GLU A 50 -3.87 -6.70 -14.78
N GLY A 51 -3.96 -6.58 -16.11
CA GLY A 51 -5.13 -7.01 -16.88
C GLY A 51 -6.29 -6.00 -16.92
N GLU A 52 -6.21 -4.89 -16.18
CA GLU A 52 -7.19 -3.80 -16.26
C GLU A 52 -6.84 -2.80 -17.37
N MET A 53 -7.87 -2.20 -17.96
CA MET A 53 -7.74 -1.22 -19.05
C MET A 53 -8.38 0.12 -18.63
N PHE A 54 -7.66 1.21 -18.86
CA PHE A 54 -8.03 2.57 -18.46
C PHE A 54 -8.17 3.47 -19.68
N LEU A 55 -9.14 4.38 -19.61
CA LEU A 55 -9.35 5.41 -20.63
C LEU A 55 -8.25 6.48 -20.51
N TYR A 56 -7.51 6.68 -21.59
CA TYR A 56 -6.51 7.73 -21.71
C TYR A 56 -7.12 9.03 -22.24
N SER A 57 -6.34 10.12 -22.15
CA SER A 57 -6.75 11.45 -22.60
C SER A 57 -6.99 11.55 -24.11
N ASP A 58 -6.40 10.66 -24.90
CA ASP A 58 -6.60 10.56 -26.35
C ASP A 58 -7.84 9.73 -26.73
N GLY A 59 -8.59 9.24 -25.73
CA GLY A 59 -9.78 8.41 -25.92
C GLY A 59 -9.47 6.92 -26.14
N SER A 60 -8.20 6.53 -26.21
CA SER A 60 -7.81 5.13 -26.29
C SER A 60 -7.91 4.44 -24.92
N PHE A 61 -8.03 3.11 -24.93
CA PHE A 61 -7.92 2.30 -23.73
C PHE A 61 -6.55 1.62 -23.71
N GLY A 62 -5.88 1.67 -22.57
CA GLY A 62 -4.58 1.02 -22.38
C GLY A 62 -4.37 0.54 -20.94
N PRO A 63 -3.25 -0.13 -20.66
CA PRO A 63 -2.92 -0.60 -19.32
C PRO A 63 -2.72 0.57 -18.35
N PHE A 64 -2.54 0.28 -17.06
CA PHE A 64 -2.16 1.32 -16.11
C PHE A 64 -0.82 1.95 -16.50
N ALA A 65 -0.78 3.27 -16.68
CA ALA A 65 0.41 4.00 -17.06
C ALA A 65 0.48 5.35 -16.34
N LEU A 66 1.68 5.72 -15.89
CA LEU A 66 1.95 6.99 -15.23
C LEU A 66 2.91 7.83 -16.09
N GLY A 67 2.50 9.07 -16.38
CA GLY A 67 3.32 10.06 -17.07
C GLY A 67 4.22 10.91 -16.15
N GLN A 68 4.90 11.88 -16.76
CA GLN A 68 5.89 12.77 -16.12
C GLN A 68 5.37 13.50 -14.88
N VAL A 69 4.13 13.99 -14.90
CA VAL A 69 3.56 14.73 -13.76
C VAL A 69 3.47 13.87 -12.49
N HIS A 70 3.17 12.57 -12.64
CA HIS A 70 3.08 11.64 -11.52
C HIS A 70 4.47 11.33 -10.94
N HIS A 71 5.50 11.27 -11.79
CA HIS A 71 6.88 11.12 -11.35
C HIS A 71 7.33 12.33 -10.52
N MET A 72 7.04 13.55 -11.00
CA MET A 72 7.33 14.78 -10.25
C MET A 72 6.66 14.80 -8.87
N TRP A 73 5.41 14.34 -8.80
CA TRP A 73 4.70 14.18 -7.52
C TRP A 73 5.38 13.14 -6.63
N ALA A 74 5.74 11.99 -7.19
CA ALA A 74 6.37 10.90 -6.45
C ALA A 74 7.72 11.33 -5.86
N ASP A 75 8.55 12.01 -6.64
CA ASP A 75 9.81 12.60 -6.17
C ASP A 75 9.56 13.57 -5.02
N LYS A 76 8.62 14.50 -5.22
CA LYS A 76 8.33 15.55 -4.25
C LYS A 76 7.90 14.98 -2.90
N ILE A 77 6.99 14.01 -2.89
CA ILE A 77 6.41 13.49 -1.64
C ILE A 77 7.17 12.29 -1.06
N GLY A 78 7.81 11.49 -1.93
CA GLY A 78 8.63 10.35 -1.55
C GLY A 78 9.98 10.76 -0.97
N GLY A 79 10.41 12.01 -1.19
CA GLY A 79 11.66 12.54 -0.65
C GLY A 79 12.88 12.26 -1.52
N CYS A 80 12.71 11.68 -2.71
CA CYS A 80 13.74 11.58 -3.74
C CYS A 80 13.84 12.93 -4.47
N GLN A 81 15.02 13.57 -4.42
CA GLN A 81 15.25 14.81 -5.14
C GLN A 81 15.83 14.52 -6.51
N TYR A 82 15.14 15.00 -7.55
CA TYR A 82 15.82 15.32 -8.81
C TYR A 82 16.86 16.40 -8.52
N LYS A 83 18.05 16.31 -9.13
CA LYS A 83 19.21 17.18 -8.88
C LYS A 83 18.92 18.69 -8.96
N ASP A 84 17.82 19.07 -9.62
CA ASP A 84 17.47 20.46 -9.93
C ASP A 84 16.18 20.95 -9.24
N THR A 85 15.78 20.33 -8.11
CA THR A 85 14.62 20.80 -7.33
C THR A 85 15.08 21.47 -6.03
N ASP A 86 14.77 22.78 -5.89
CA ASP A 86 15.18 23.70 -4.81
C ASP A 86 14.61 23.37 -3.39
N GLY A 87 14.48 22.10 -3.01
CA GLY A 87 13.96 21.71 -1.70
C GLY A 87 15.08 21.33 -0.73
N ASP A 88 14.91 21.64 0.56
CA ASP A 88 15.63 20.93 1.62
C ASP A 88 15.26 19.43 1.61
N LYS A 89 16.18 18.56 2.01
CA LYS A 89 15.93 17.12 2.24
C LYS A 89 14.86 16.96 3.33
N LYS A 90 13.60 16.94 2.90
CA LYS A 90 12.47 16.68 3.77
C LYS A 90 12.19 15.19 3.72
N GLY A 91 12.28 14.54 4.89
CA GLY A 91 11.90 13.14 5.02
C GLY A 91 10.41 12.92 4.69
N PRO A 92 9.99 11.65 4.56
CA PRO A 92 8.57 11.31 4.49
C PRO A 92 7.82 11.91 5.70
N TYR A 93 6.51 12.11 5.58
CA TYR A 93 5.64 12.79 6.57
C TYR A 93 5.75 14.32 6.61
N SER A 94 6.31 14.91 5.57
CA SER A 94 6.23 16.35 5.38
C SER A 94 4.82 16.78 4.95
N ARG A 95 4.49 18.04 5.26
CA ARG A 95 3.21 18.63 4.84
C ARG A 95 3.32 19.08 3.38
N TRP A 96 2.48 18.50 2.54
CA TRP A 96 2.38 18.84 1.12
C TRP A 96 0.98 19.35 0.80
N ARG A 97 0.91 20.28 -0.15
CA ARG A 97 -0.34 20.72 -0.76
C ARG A 97 -0.13 20.72 -2.26
N ILE A 98 -0.93 19.92 -2.96
CA ILE A 98 -0.84 19.78 -4.42
C ILE A 98 -2.18 20.20 -5.01
N MET A 99 -2.14 21.17 -5.91
CA MET A 99 -3.29 21.56 -6.71
C MET A 99 -3.12 20.92 -8.09
N ALA A 100 -4.07 20.08 -8.48
CA ALA A 100 -4.03 19.37 -9.75
C ALA A 100 -5.40 19.43 -10.45
N PRO A 101 -5.44 19.52 -11.79
CA PRO A 101 -6.67 19.42 -12.56
C PRO A 101 -7.37 18.06 -12.36
N ARG A 102 -8.67 18.01 -12.67
CA ARG A 102 -9.45 16.76 -12.67
C ARG A 102 -8.85 15.76 -13.66
N LEU A 103 -9.12 14.46 -13.46
CA LEU A 103 -8.70 13.36 -14.35
C LEU A 103 -7.18 13.15 -14.50
N HIS A 104 -6.37 13.64 -13.55
CA HIS A 104 -4.91 13.42 -13.52
C HIS A 104 -4.50 12.40 -12.45
N LEU A 105 -5.37 11.44 -12.12
CA LEU A 105 -5.10 10.34 -11.17
C LEU A 105 -4.56 10.78 -9.79
N LYS A 106 -4.87 12.01 -9.34
CA LYS A 106 -4.37 12.55 -8.06
C LYS A 106 -4.74 11.66 -6.87
N SER A 107 -5.99 11.22 -6.76
CA SER A 107 -6.46 10.35 -5.67
C SER A 107 -5.83 8.97 -5.74
N THR A 108 -5.52 8.49 -6.95
CA THR A 108 -4.83 7.21 -7.16
C THR A 108 -3.37 7.29 -6.74
N VAL A 109 -2.63 8.32 -7.16
CA VAL A 109 -1.19 8.44 -6.91
C VAL A 109 -0.90 9.02 -5.52
N LEU A 110 -1.44 10.19 -5.20
CA LEU A 110 -1.13 10.96 -3.98
C LEU A 110 -1.93 10.48 -2.77
N GLY A 111 -3.16 10.00 -2.98
CA GLY A 111 -4.01 9.49 -1.92
C GLY A 111 -3.69 8.02 -1.64
N ARG A 112 -4.27 7.14 -2.45
CA ARG A 112 -4.19 5.69 -2.26
C ARG A 112 -2.77 5.15 -2.42
N GLY A 113 -2.09 5.51 -3.50
CA GLY A 113 -0.74 5.04 -3.82
C GLY A 113 0.28 5.42 -2.75
N TYR A 114 0.23 6.65 -2.23
CA TYR A 114 1.12 7.08 -1.15
C TYR A 114 0.86 6.31 0.15
N ILE A 115 -0.40 6.16 0.58
CA ILE A 115 -0.72 5.37 1.78
C ILE A 115 -0.24 3.93 1.62
N PHE A 116 -0.51 3.31 0.46
CA PHE A 116 -0.05 1.96 0.19
C PHE A 116 1.48 1.87 0.28
N TRP A 117 2.20 2.80 -0.34
CA TRP A 117 3.66 2.83 -0.26
C TRP A 117 4.15 2.94 1.18
N ARG A 118 3.54 3.79 2.02
CA ARG A 118 3.91 3.87 3.44
C ARG A 118 3.67 2.55 4.14
N PHE A 119 2.51 1.92 3.94
CA PHE A 119 2.25 0.59 4.51
C PHE A 119 3.28 -0.44 4.05
N PHE A 120 3.74 -0.34 2.81
CA PHE A 120 4.67 -1.26 2.20
C PHE A 120 6.14 -1.06 2.63
N SER A 121 6.53 0.17 2.96
CA SER A 121 7.92 0.59 3.18
C SER A 121 8.31 0.91 4.61
N GLU A 122 7.34 1.05 5.52
CA GLU A 122 7.61 1.66 6.81
C GLU A 122 8.55 0.84 7.71
N GLY A 123 8.33 -0.47 7.80
CA GLY A 123 9.07 -1.34 8.72
C GLY A 123 8.72 -1.15 10.20
N GLN A 124 7.68 -0.37 10.52
CA GLN A 124 7.12 -0.14 11.86
C GLN A 124 5.63 0.18 11.72
N ASP A 125 4.89 0.08 12.83
CA ASP A 125 3.44 0.33 12.82
C ASP A 125 3.12 1.72 12.26
N VAL A 126 2.10 1.79 11.41
CA VAL A 126 1.71 3.02 10.73
C VAL A 126 0.20 3.13 10.62
N ASP A 127 -0.30 4.31 10.97
CA ASP A 127 -1.71 4.64 10.90
C ASP A 127 -1.94 5.89 10.03
N ALA A 128 -3.04 5.85 9.28
CA ALA A 128 -3.44 6.87 8.34
C ALA A 128 -4.92 7.24 8.53
N LEU A 129 -5.21 8.53 8.35
CA LEU A 129 -6.58 9.01 8.14
C LEU A 129 -6.73 9.52 6.72
N TYR A 130 -7.74 9.01 6.02
CA TYR A 130 -8.16 9.51 4.71
C TYR A 130 -9.37 10.41 4.89
N PHE A 131 -9.19 11.71 4.66
CA PHE A 131 -10.25 12.69 4.66
C PHE A 131 -10.71 13.00 3.26
N ASP A 132 -12.02 13.15 3.14
CA ASP A 132 -12.68 13.74 1.99
C ASP A 132 -13.77 14.73 2.50
N TYR A 133 -14.33 15.54 1.61
CA TYR A 133 -15.43 16.45 1.92
C TYR A 133 -16.62 15.70 2.54
N LYS A 134 -16.92 14.50 2.04
CA LYS A 134 -17.98 13.62 2.58
C LYS A 134 -17.41 12.26 2.96
N LYS A 135 -17.82 11.73 4.11
CA LYS A 135 -17.40 10.42 4.61
C LYS A 135 -17.57 9.28 3.58
N PRO A 136 -18.69 9.17 2.83
CA PRO A 136 -18.83 8.12 1.82
C PRO A 136 -17.77 8.16 0.70
N LEU A 137 -17.26 9.34 0.33
CA LEU A 137 -16.20 9.46 -0.68
C LEU A 137 -14.86 8.96 -0.13
N ALA A 138 -14.54 9.33 1.12
CA ALA A 138 -13.37 8.79 1.81
C ALA A 138 -13.47 7.25 1.95
N GLU A 139 -14.65 6.73 2.31
CA GLU A 139 -14.90 5.28 2.43
C GLU A 139 -14.73 4.56 1.09
N GLU A 140 -15.14 5.16 -0.02
CA GLU A 140 -14.92 4.64 -1.36
C GLU A 140 -13.41 4.53 -1.65
N HIS A 141 -12.64 5.57 -1.39
CA HIS A 141 -11.19 5.56 -1.60
C HIS A 141 -10.46 4.52 -0.75
N VAL A 142 -10.80 4.39 0.53
CA VAL A 142 -10.23 3.36 1.40
C VAL A 142 -10.66 1.96 0.96
N THR A 143 -11.90 1.78 0.50
CA THR A 143 -12.38 0.50 -0.03
C THR A 143 -11.63 0.09 -1.30
N ILE A 144 -11.39 1.03 -2.22
CA ILE A 144 -10.60 0.78 -3.44
C ILE A 144 -9.16 0.43 -3.06
N LEU A 145 -8.54 1.18 -2.15
CA LEU A 145 -7.18 0.91 -1.70
C LEU A 145 -7.07 -0.48 -1.06
N LYS A 146 -8.03 -0.86 -0.21
CA LYS A 146 -8.05 -2.19 0.40
C LYS A 146 -8.08 -3.29 -0.65
N ARG A 147 -8.95 -3.16 -1.66
CA ARG A 147 -9.02 -4.10 -2.80
C ARG A 147 -7.71 -4.12 -3.58
N ASP A 148 -7.10 -2.97 -3.80
CA ASP A 148 -5.81 -2.86 -4.49
C ASP A 148 -4.71 -3.62 -3.75
N ILE A 149 -4.69 -3.57 -2.41
CA ILE A 149 -3.76 -4.33 -1.56
C ILE A 149 -4.06 -5.84 -1.64
N GLU A 150 -5.33 -6.24 -1.51
CA GLU A 150 -5.74 -7.64 -1.51
C GLU A 150 -5.42 -8.37 -2.82
N LYS A 151 -5.54 -7.69 -3.97
CA LYS A 151 -5.19 -8.25 -5.28
C LYS A 151 -3.70 -8.20 -5.60
N ASN A 152 -2.90 -7.48 -4.82
CA ASN A 152 -1.50 -7.24 -5.14
C ASN A 152 -0.63 -8.48 -4.88
N PRO A 153 0.11 -8.98 -5.89
CA PRO A 153 0.95 -10.18 -5.72
C PRO A 153 2.11 -9.99 -4.73
N PHE A 154 2.55 -8.75 -4.48
CA PHE A 154 3.58 -8.40 -3.50
C PHE A 154 3.03 -8.30 -2.06
N CYS A 155 1.72 -8.41 -1.87
CA CYS A 155 1.06 -8.42 -0.55
C CYS A 155 0.56 -9.82 -0.15
N ARG A 156 1.02 -10.88 -0.84
CA ARG A 156 0.53 -12.26 -0.64
C ARG A 156 0.75 -12.85 0.75
N PHE A 157 1.59 -12.23 1.58
CA PHE A 157 1.81 -12.63 2.97
C PHE A 157 1.19 -11.67 3.99
N TRP A 158 0.54 -10.60 3.54
CA TRP A 158 -0.15 -9.67 4.43
C TRP A 158 -1.45 -10.32 4.90
N THR A 159 -1.82 -10.07 6.15
CA THR A 159 -3.04 -10.62 6.76
C THR A 159 -4.00 -9.50 7.11
N ASP A 160 -5.23 -9.55 6.60
CA ASP A 160 -6.29 -8.61 7.02
C ASP A 160 -6.85 -9.02 8.38
N ASN A 161 -6.71 -8.15 9.38
CA ASN A 161 -7.24 -8.35 10.72
C ASN A 161 -8.75 -8.04 10.80
N ASN A 162 -9.29 -7.30 9.82
CA ASN A 162 -10.70 -6.93 9.76
C ASN A 162 -11.31 -7.16 8.36
N PRO A 163 -11.37 -8.41 7.87
CA PRO A 163 -11.87 -8.75 6.53
C PRO A 163 -13.36 -8.45 6.33
N THR A 164 -14.10 -8.23 7.43
CA THR A 164 -15.52 -7.88 7.36
C THR A 164 -15.77 -6.40 7.10
N ALA A 165 -14.80 -5.53 7.37
CA ALA A 165 -14.93 -4.09 7.14
C ALA A 165 -14.33 -3.73 5.79
N THR A 166 -15.12 -3.19 4.87
CA THR A 166 -14.67 -2.86 3.51
C THR A 166 -13.95 -1.51 3.44
N SER A 167 -14.37 -0.54 4.26
CA SER A 167 -13.85 0.83 4.30
C SER A 167 -12.91 1.10 5.49
N ILE A 168 -12.36 0.04 6.09
CA ILE A 168 -11.32 0.10 7.12
C ILE A 168 -10.20 -0.84 6.71
N ILE A 169 -8.98 -0.31 6.69
CA ILE A 169 -7.76 -1.08 6.48
C ILE A 169 -7.14 -1.37 7.83
N ASP A 170 -6.86 -2.64 8.09
CA ASP A 170 -6.09 -3.13 9.24
C ASP A 170 -5.33 -4.38 8.80
N PHE A 171 -4.14 -4.20 8.24
CA PHE A 171 -3.29 -5.31 7.81
C PHE A 171 -2.15 -5.53 8.80
N MET A 172 -1.83 -6.80 9.06
CA MET A 172 -0.50 -7.20 9.49
C MET A 172 0.38 -7.37 8.24
N VAL A 173 1.38 -6.51 8.11
CA VAL A 173 2.32 -6.50 6.98
C VAL A 173 3.43 -7.50 7.27
N ALA A 174 3.70 -8.37 6.30
CA ALA A 174 4.76 -9.36 6.37
C ALA A 174 5.32 -9.63 4.97
N PHE A 175 6.59 -9.96 4.90
CA PHE A 175 7.25 -10.32 3.64
C PHE A 175 7.96 -11.67 3.66
N ARG A 176 8.01 -12.38 4.81
CA ARG A 176 8.70 -13.67 4.92
C ARG A 176 10.18 -13.64 4.55
N GLU A 177 10.87 -12.56 4.90
CA GLU A 177 12.30 -12.37 4.64
C GLU A 177 13.15 -13.50 5.26
N SER A 178 12.75 -14.00 6.42
CA SER A 178 13.43 -15.10 7.13
C SER A 178 13.35 -16.45 6.37
N ALA A 179 12.28 -16.69 5.62
CA ALA A 179 12.07 -17.93 4.87
C ALA A 179 13.02 -18.09 3.65
N ARG A 180 13.79 -17.06 3.29
CA ARG A 180 14.80 -17.12 2.22
C ARG A 180 16.16 -17.64 2.69
N LYS A 181 16.46 -17.60 4.00
CA LYS A 181 17.69 -18.20 4.56
C LYS A 181 17.65 -19.73 4.64
N VAL A 182 16.59 -20.34 4.14
CA VAL A 182 16.38 -21.79 4.18
C VAL A 182 17.06 -22.43 2.98
N PRO A 183 18.11 -23.26 3.17
CA PRO A 183 18.80 -23.91 2.06
C PRO A 183 17.89 -24.81 1.23
N GLU A 184 18.15 -24.92 -0.07
CA GLU A 184 17.51 -25.94 -0.92
C GLU A 184 17.76 -27.35 -0.36
N GLY A 185 16.71 -28.18 -0.34
CA GLY A 185 16.75 -29.53 0.25
C GLY A 185 16.38 -29.62 1.74
N THR A 186 16.09 -28.50 2.40
CA THR A 186 15.63 -28.50 3.80
C THR A 186 14.26 -29.16 3.94
N SER A 187 14.14 -30.16 4.81
CA SER A 187 12.90 -30.91 5.03
C SER A 187 11.80 -30.06 5.68
N ASP A 188 10.53 -30.45 5.51
CA ASP A 188 9.37 -29.76 6.14
C ASP A 188 9.47 -29.67 7.67
N ALA A 189 10.16 -30.63 8.31
CA ALA A 189 10.39 -30.62 9.75
C ALA A 189 11.48 -29.62 10.18
N GLU A 190 12.48 -29.38 9.32
CA GLU A 190 13.55 -28.41 9.55
C GLU A 190 13.09 -26.98 9.25
N ARG A 191 12.27 -26.78 8.19
CA ARG A 191 11.60 -25.51 7.90
C ARG A 191 10.82 -24.98 9.10
N LYS A 192 10.16 -25.85 9.86
CA LYS A 192 9.40 -25.50 11.08
C LYS A 192 10.26 -25.02 12.25
N LYS A 193 11.57 -25.28 12.23
CA LYS A 193 12.50 -24.91 13.32
C LYS A 193 13.25 -23.60 13.05
N ILE A 194 13.13 -23.05 11.84
CA ILE A 194 13.82 -21.81 11.47
C ILE A 194 13.04 -20.65 12.09
N PRO A 195 13.67 -19.81 12.94
CA PRO A 195 13.01 -18.68 13.55
C PRO A 195 12.51 -17.73 12.46
N ILE A 196 11.18 -17.60 12.36
CA ILE A 196 10.51 -16.65 11.49
C ILE A 196 10.47 -15.32 12.25
N GLU A 197 11.62 -14.71 12.49
CA GLU A 197 11.65 -13.30 12.88
C GLU A 197 11.50 -12.48 11.59
N ASP A 198 10.31 -12.55 11.00
CA ASP A 198 9.92 -11.60 9.98
C ASP A 198 9.75 -10.24 10.64
N LEU A 199 10.20 -9.19 9.95
CA LEU A 199 9.80 -7.84 10.31
C LEU A 199 8.29 -7.74 10.05
N LEU A 200 7.52 -7.61 11.13
CA LEU A 200 6.09 -7.46 11.12
C LEU A 200 5.72 -6.06 11.60
N TRP A 201 4.75 -5.45 10.96
CA TRP A 201 4.15 -4.21 11.45
C TRP A 201 2.68 -4.12 11.07
N ARG A 202 1.94 -3.33 11.84
CA ARG A 202 0.53 -3.06 11.61
C ARG A 202 0.36 -1.83 10.72
N ALA A 203 -0.51 -1.95 9.73
CA ALA A 203 -0.87 -0.88 8.81
C ALA A 203 -2.37 -0.60 8.88
N GLU A 204 -2.74 0.59 9.34
CA GLU A 204 -4.14 0.99 9.58
C GLU A 204 -4.53 2.22 8.76
N CYS A 205 -5.70 2.19 8.11
CA CYS A 205 -6.30 3.37 7.50
C CYS A 205 -7.79 3.43 7.81
N GLU A 206 -8.24 4.58 8.28
CA GLU A 206 -9.66 4.87 8.44
C GLU A 206 -10.10 6.03 7.55
N ALA A 207 -11.33 5.94 7.04
CA ALA A 207 -11.97 6.99 6.26
C ALA A 207 -12.80 7.91 7.17
N GLU A 208 -12.64 9.22 7.00
CA GLU A 208 -13.45 10.21 7.71
C GLU A 208 -13.91 11.35 6.80
N GLY A 209 -15.09 11.89 7.12
CA GLY A 209 -15.54 13.14 6.52
C GLY A 209 -14.95 14.32 7.29
N ILE A 210 -14.60 15.40 6.60
CA ILE A 210 -13.99 16.59 7.21
C ILE A 210 -14.83 17.17 8.38
N LEU A 211 -16.15 17.08 8.31
CA LEU A 211 -17.07 17.56 9.35
C LEU A 211 -17.30 16.57 10.50
N ALA A 212 -16.87 15.32 10.35
CA ALA A 212 -17.04 14.24 11.32
C ALA A 212 -15.74 13.92 12.09
N ALA A 213 -14.67 14.68 11.84
CA ALA A 213 -13.37 14.47 12.47
C ALA A 213 -13.48 14.43 14.00
N THR A 214 -13.23 13.27 14.59
CA THR A 214 -13.19 13.09 16.04
C THR A 214 -11.89 13.67 16.60
N ARG A 215 -11.98 14.45 17.68
CA ARG A 215 -10.81 15.03 18.37
C ARG A 215 -9.99 13.91 19.03
N GLY A 216 -8.65 14.06 19.05
CA GLY A 216 -7.75 13.26 19.91
C GLY A 216 -7.04 12.08 19.26
N ARG A 217 -7.16 11.89 17.93
CA ARG A 217 -6.32 10.94 17.19
C ARG A 217 -5.03 11.61 16.72
N HIS A 218 -3.92 10.87 16.75
CA HIS A 218 -2.59 11.35 16.35
C HIS A 218 -1.99 10.46 15.25
N PRO A 219 -2.64 10.37 14.07
CA PRO A 219 -2.17 9.49 13.02
C PRO A 219 -0.82 9.96 12.45
N LYS A 220 0.03 9.02 12.03
CA LYS A 220 1.27 9.33 11.32
C LYS A 220 0.99 9.98 9.97
N ILE A 221 -0.10 9.59 9.29
CA ILE A 221 -0.47 10.09 7.96
C ILE A 221 -1.86 10.71 7.99
N VAL A 222 -2.00 11.87 7.36
CA VAL A 222 -3.30 12.47 7.04
C VAL A 222 -3.32 12.78 5.55
N ILE A 223 -4.23 12.15 4.82
CA ILE A 223 -4.57 12.51 3.44
C ILE A 223 -5.85 13.34 3.46
N CYS A 224 -5.86 14.40 2.66
CA CYS A 224 -6.97 15.29 2.48
C CYS A 224 -7.28 15.37 0.98
N ASP A 225 -8.26 14.62 0.51
CA ASP A 225 -8.64 14.58 -0.91
C ASP A 225 -9.88 15.45 -1.18
N ASP A 226 -9.92 16.07 -2.36
CA ASP A 226 -10.98 16.99 -2.80
C ASP A 226 -11.38 18.08 -1.75
N ILE A 227 -10.38 18.63 -1.01
CA ILE A 227 -10.51 19.76 -0.06
C ILE A 227 -10.14 21.12 -0.68
#